data_AF-A0A6H9V4L6-F1
#
_entry.id   AF-A0A6H9V4L6-F1
#
_cell.length_a   1.000
_cell.length_b   1.000
_cell.length_c   1.000
_cell.angle_alpha   90.00
_cell.angle_beta   90.00
_cell.angle_gamma   90.00
#
_symmetry.space_group_name_H-M   'P 1'
#
loop_
_entity.id
_entity.type
_entity.pdbx_description
1 polymer ?
#
loop_
_entity_poly.entity_id
_entity_poly.type
_entity_poly.pdbx_seq_one_letter_code
_entity_poly.pdbx_strand_id
1 'polypeptide(L)' 'MLVWAVTVAAGGGLTLWLQDSREPRYGWEGAQPTVTPPLPEDWRSQCPTPSPTSQDGAGQYLCWVRTG' A
#
# COMPACT_ATOMS: atom_id res chain seq x y z
N MET A 1 -14.17 -23.80 30.58
CA MET A 1 -13.24 -23.76 29.42
C MET A 1 -13.87 -24.25 28.13
N LEU A 2 -14.50 -25.43 28.10
CA LEU A 2 -15.17 -25.94 26.88
C LEU A 2 -16.22 -24.98 26.30
N VAL A 3 -17.11 -24.43 27.13
CA VAL A 3 -18.13 -23.48 26.68
C VAL A 3 -17.50 -22.27 25.99
N TRP A 4 -16.45 -21.70 26.58
CA TRP A 4 -15.72 -20.58 26.01
C TRP A 4 -15.09 -20.92 24.65
N ALA A 5 -14.46 -22.09 24.54
CA ALA A 5 -13.86 -22.55 23.28
C ALA A 5 -14.92 -22.71 22.18
N VAL A 6 -16.08 -23.28 22.52
CA VAL A 6 -17.21 -23.43 21.59
C VAL A 6 -17.75 -22.06 21.16
N THR A 7 -17.86 -21.10 22.08
CA THR A 7 -18.30 -19.74 21.77
C THR A 7 -17.34 -19.03 20.81
N VAL A 8 -16.02 -19.13 21.04
CA VAL A 8 -15.01 -18.53 20.15
C VAL A 8 -15.04 -19.19 18.77
N ALA A 9 -15.13 -20.52 18.71
CA ALA A 9 -15.22 -21.25 17.44
C ALA A 9 -16.49 -20.87 16.66
N ALA A 10 -17.64 -20.77 17.33
CA ALA A 10 -18.89 -20.36 16.70
C ALA A 10 -18.86 -18.90 16.22
N GLY A 11 -18.36 -17.97 17.05
CA GLY A 11 -18.26 -16.55 16.69
C GLY A 11 -17.25 -16.28 15.57
N GLY A 12 -16.09 -16.96 15.61
CA GLY A 12 -15.08 -16.89 14.56
C GLY A 12 -15.54 -17.53 13.25
N GLY A 13 -16.11 -18.75 13.32
CA GLY A 13 -16.65 -19.45 12.16
C GLY A 13 -17.80 -18.70 11.48
N LEU A 14 -18.72 -18.11 12.26
CA LEU A 14 -19.82 -17.29 11.75
C LEU A 14 -19.30 -16.02 11.06
N THR A 15 -18.26 -15.40 11.63
CA THR A 15 -17.62 -14.21 11.04
C THR A 15 -16.94 -14.53 9.72
N LEU A 16 -16.26 -15.69 9.61
CA LEU A 16 -15.66 -16.14 8.36
C LEU A 16 -16.73 -16.43 7.29
N TRP A 17 -17.83 -17.08 7.67
CA TRP A 17 -18.96 -17.34 6.77
C TRP A 17 -19.59 -16.03 6.24
N LEU A 18 -19.71 -15.00 7.09
CA LEU A 18 -20.18 -13.68 6.70
C LEU A 18 -19.20 -12.91 5.80
N GLN A 19 -17.89 -13.12 5.96
CA GLN A 19 -16.87 -12.51 5.11
C GLN A 19 -16.77 -13.18 3.74
N ASP A 20 -16.95 -14.51 3.67
CA ASP A 20 -16.98 -15.27 2.41
C ASP A 20 -18.15 -14.85 1.50
N SER A 21 -19.28 -14.46 2.10
CA SER A 21 -20.45 -13.94 1.38
C SER A 21 -20.26 -12.52 0.84
N ARG A 22 -19.19 -11.82 1.23
CA ARG A 22 -18.80 -10.56 0.59
C ARG A 22 -17.82 -10.96 -0.50
N GLU A 23 -18.20 -10.80 -1.77
CA GLU A 23 -17.26 -11.06 -2.86
C GLU A 23 -15.93 -10.36 -2.53
N PRO A 24 -14.81 -11.10 -2.55
CA PRO A 24 -13.56 -10.47 -2.24
C PRO A 24 -13.31 -9.45 -3.34
N ARG A 25 -13.36 -8.17 -2.98
CA ARG A 25 -12.84 -7.10 -3.82
C ARG A 25 -11.32 -7.17 -3.75
N TYR A 26 -10.79 -8.26 -4.27
CA TYR A 26 -9.44 -8.38 -4.76
C TYR A 26 -9.33 -7.45 -5.97
N GLY A 27 -9.26 -6.15 -5.68
CA GLY A 27 -9.19 -5.10 -6.69
C GLY A 27 -7.78 -4.94 -7.22
N TRP A 28 -7.14 -6.01 -7.69
CA TRP A 28 -5.98 -5.86 -8.59
C TRP A 28 -6.41 -6.02 -10.06
N GLU A 29 -7.48 -6.78 -10.36
CA GLU A 29 -8.02 -6.88 -11.72
C GLU A 29 -8.67 -5.58 -12.25
N GLY A 30 -8.86 -4.57 -11.39
CA GLY A 30 -9.52 -3.30 -11.74
C GLY A 30 -8.61 -2.06 -11.69
N ALA A 31 -7.35 -2.21 -11.29
CA ALA A 31 -6.38 -1.17 -11.55
C ALA A 31 -6.15 -1.19 -13.06
N GLN A 32 -6.88 -0.35 -13.81
CA GLN A 32 -6.31 0.21 -15.04
C GLN A 32 -4.85 0.48 -14.71
N PRO A 33 -3.87 0.03 -15.54
CA PRO A 33 -2.47 0.35 -15.27
C PRO A 33 -2.48 1.83 -14.97
N THR A 34 -2.21 2.19 -13.70
CA THR A 34 -2.29 3.57 -13.26
C THR A 34 -1.41 4.26 -14.26
N VAL A 35 -2.03 5.01 -15.18
CA VAL A 35 -1.30 5.66 -16.26
C VAL A 35 -0.45 6.61 -15.47
N THR A 36 0.79 6.22 -15.18
CA THR A 36 1.71 7.05 -14.44
C THR A 36 1.79 8.28 -15.31
N PRO A 37 1.21 9.41 -14.89
CA PRO A 37 1.24 10.60 -15.71
C PRO A 37 2.71 10.89 -16.01
N PRO A 38 3.04 11.26 -17.25
CA PRO A 38 4.42 11.47 -17.64
C PRO A 38 5.04 12.48 -16.66
N LEU A 39 6.24 12.16 -16.17
CA LEU A 39 6.98 13.11 -15.35
C LEU A 39 7.31 14.33 -16.22
N PRO A 40 7.22 15.56 -15.70
CA PRO A 40 7.69 16.76 -16.40
C PRO A 40 9.14 16.60 -16.84
N GLU A 41 9.54 17.11 -18.01
CA GLU A 41 10.92 16.94 -18.53
C GLU A 41 12.00 17.43 -17.55
N ASP A 42 11.66 18.39 -16.70
CA ASP A 42 12.52 19.03 -15.69
C ASP A 42 12.42 18.39 -14.29
N TRP A 43 11.76 17.24 -14.14
CA TRP A 43 11.57 16.60 -12.83
C TRP A 43 12.90 16.34 -12.09
N ARG A 44 13.98 16.03 -12.83
CA ARG A 44 15.31 15.79 -12.24
C ARG A 44 15.93 17.03 -11.63
N SER A 45 15.66 18.22 -12.18
CA SER A 45 16.13 19.49 -11.62
C SER A 45 15.33 19.95 -10.39
N GLN A 46 14.12 19.43 -10.21
CA GLN A 46 13.31 19.72 -9.02
C GLN A 46 13.71 18.85 -7.81
N CYS A 47 14.37 17.72 -8.05
CA CYS A 47 14.85 16.85 -6.98
C CYS A 47 16.28 17.21 -6.57
N PRO A 48 16.58 17.33 -5.27
CA PRO A 48 17.94 17.48 -4.82
C PRO A 48 18.75 16.22 -5.14
N THR A 49 19.92 16.39 -5.77
CA THR A 49 20.87 15.29 -5.92
C THR A 49 21.41 14.93 -4.53
N PRO A 50 21.31 13.66 -4.10
CA PRO A 50 21.85 13.25 -2.82
C PRO A 50 23.36 13.50 -2.81
N SER A 51 23.83 14.35 -1.89
CA SER A 51 25.26 14.60 -1.74
C SER A 51 25.91 13.40 -1.04
N PRO A 52 27.01 12.83 -1.57
CA PRO A 52 27.73 11.74 -0.92
C PRO A 52 28.41 12.16 0.40
N THR A 53 28.39 13.45 0.74
CA THR A 53 29.01 14.04 1.94
C THR A 53 28.10 14.11 3.17
N SER A 54 26.88 13.56 3.12
CA SER A 54 26.11 13.33 4.35
C SER A 54 26.84 12.26 5.16
N GLN A 55 27.48 12.71 6.25
CA GLN A 55 28.25 11.89 7.18
C GLN A 55 27.38 10.83 7.89
N ASP A 56 26.05 11.01 7.81
CA ASP A 56 25.03 10.00 8.08
C ASP A 56 24.59 9.42 6.73
N GLY A 57 24.90 8.14 6.49
CA GLY A 57 24.86 7.47 5.20
C GLY A 57 23.66 7.81 4.31
N ALA A 58 23.91 7.90 2.99
CA ALA A 58 22.98 8.25 1.91
C ALA A 58 21.49 8.09 2.30
N GLY A 59 20.91 9.18 2.81
CA GLY A 59 19.49 9.23 3.11
C GLY A 59 18.72 9.00 1.82
N GLN A 60 17.89 7.96 1.80
CA GLN A 60 16.92 7.76 0.73
C GLN A 60 15.82 8.80 0.94
N TYR A 61 15.87 9.91 0.21
CA TYR A 61 14.81 10.91 0.23
C TYR A 61 13.78 10.58 -0.85
N LEU A 62 12.50 10.55 -0.49
CA LEU A 62 11.42 10.50 -1.47
C LEU A 62 11.23 11.92 -2.02
N CYS A 63 11.60 12.13 -3.28
CA CYS A 63 11.29 13.36 -4.00
C CYS A 63 9.88 13.28 -4.57
N TRP A 64 8.97 14.15 -4.11
CA TRP A 64 7.60 14.22 -4.62
C TRP A 64 7.48 15.31 -5.67
N VAL A 65 7.17 14.93 -6.91
CA VAL A 65 6.91 15.86 -8.01
C VAL A 65 5.43 15.83 -8.38
N ARG A 66 4.86 17.01 -8.65
CA ARG A 66 3.46 17.12 -9.10
C ARG A 66 3.42 16.86 -10.61
N THR A 67 2.79 15.77 -10.99
CA THR A 67 2.38 15.50 -12.38
C THR A 67 1.05 16.19 -12.65
N GLY A 68 0.99 17.01 -13.71
CA GLY A 68 -0.21 17.76 -14.12
C GLY A 68 -1.20 16.94 -14.92
#